data_AF-A0A2E5GUN2-F1
#
_entry.id   AF-A0A2E5GUN2-F1
#
_cell.length_a   1.000
_cell.length_b   1.000
_cell.length_c   1.000
_cell.angle_alpha   90.00
_cell.angle_beta   90.00
_cell.angle_gamma   90.00
#
_symmetry.space_group_name_H-M   'P 1'
#
loop_
_entity.id
_entity.type
_entity.pdbx_description
1 polymer ?
#
loop_
_entity_poly.entity_id
_entity_poly.type
_entity_poly.pdbx_seq_one_letter_code
_entity_poly.pdbx_strand_id
1 'polypeptide(L)' 'MTITRLERKGLRNVSRAKRKKQIIKSLSRIPVIKNVDIEAVKKEFDSRLKTKSSSKEKKESPKKTEKKPTAKK' A
#
# COMPACT_ATOMS: atom_id res chain seq x y z
N MET A 1 -40.23 11.80 23.55
CA MET A 1 -40.20 10.36 23.89
C MET A 1 -38.78 9.95 24.24
N THR A 2 -38.59 9.12 25.27
CA THR A 2 -37.27 8.59 25.62
C THR A 2 -36.73 7.69 24.50
N ILE A 3 -35.41 7.68 24.28
CA ILE A 3 -34.77 6.84 23.26
C ILE A 3 -35.16 5.37 23.46
N THR A 4 -35.69 4.78 22.41
CA THR A 4 -36.15 3.38 22.43
C THR A 4 -34.97 2.44 22.66
N ARG A 5 -35.24 1.21 23.08
CA ARG A 5 -34.21 0.17 23.21
C ARG A 5 -33.52 -0.10 21.86
N LEU A 6 -34.28 -0.04 20.76
CA LEU A 6 -33.80 -0.29 19.42
C LEU A 6 -32.80 0.78 18.96
N GLU A 7 -33.15 2.05 19.10
CA GLU A 7 -32.27 3.17 18.77
C GLU A 7 -30.98 3.14 19.61
N ARG A 8 -31.07 2.81 20.91
CA ARG A 8 -29.89 2.62 21.76
C ARG A 8 -28.97 1.51 21.26
N LYS A 9 -29.52 0.39 20.77
CA LYS A 9 -28.73 -0.68 20.14
C LYS A 9 -28.05 -0.18 18.86
N GLY A 10 -28.76 0.57 18.03
CA GLY A 10 -28.21 1.20 16.83
C GLY A 10 -27.03 2.12 17.15
N LEU A 11 -27.20 3.03 18.11
CA LEU A 11 -26.15 3.95 18.55
C LEU A 11 -24.93 3.22 19.12
N ARG A 12 -25.12 2.16 19.90
CA ARG A 12 -24.01 1.31 20.41
C ARG A 12 -23.24 0.65 19.27
N ASN A 13 -23.92 0.14 18.25
CA ASN A 13 -23.29 -0.48 17.09
C ASN A 13 -22.46 0.54 16.30
N VAL A 14 -23.01 1.72 16.05
CA VAL A 14 -22.30 2.83 15.38
C VAL A 14 -21.06 3.25 16.17
N SER A 15 -21.19 3.41 17.49
CA SER A 15 -20.06 3.77 18.36
C SER A 15 -18.94 2.71 18.33
N ARG A 16 -19.30 1.42 18.39
CA ARG A 16 -18.35 0.30 18.26
C ARG A 16 -17.63 0.33 16.91
N ALA A 17 -18.36 0.56 15.81
CA ALA A 17 -17.76 0.65 14.48
C ALA A 17 -16.79 1.84 14.34
N LYS A 18 -17.17 3.00 14.87
CA LYS A 18 -16.29 4.20 14.90
C LYS A 18 -15.01 3.93 15.70
N ARG A 19 -15.12 3.31 16.87
CA ARG A 19 -13.96 2.95 17.71
C ARG A 19 -13.00 2.01 16.99
N LYS A 20 -13.49 0.97 16.31
CA LYS A 20 -12.65 0.06 15.51
C LYS A 20 -11.87 0.81 14.42
N LYS A 21 -12.54 1.70 13.68
CA LYS A 21 -11.89 2.54 12.66
C LYS A 21 -10.81 3.44 13.27
N GLN A 22 -11.07 4.03 14.42
CA GLN A 22 -10.11 4.89 15.11
C GLN A 22 -8.87 4.13 15.58
N ILE A 23 -9.03 2.91 16.10
CA ILE A 23 -7.91 2.04 16.49
C ILE A 23 -7.01 1.76 15.29
N ILE A 24 -7.59 1.36 14.16
CA ILE A 24 -6.83 1.12 12.92
C ILE A 24 -6.07 2.38 12.51
N LYS A 25 -6.73 3.55 12.48
CA LYS A 25 -6.08 4.83 12.18
C LYS A 25 -4.93 5.15 13.12
N SER A 26 -5.08 4.88 14.42
CA SER A 26 -4.00 5.12 15.39
C SER A 26 -2.80 4.20 15.18
N LEU A 27 -3.04 2.93 14.85
CA LEU A 27 -2.00 1.95 14.57
C LEU A 27 -1.26 2.26 13.26
N SER A 28 -1.96 2.75 12.24
CA SER A 28 -1.38 3.13 10.96
C SER A 28 -0.79 4.54 10.93
N ARG A 29 -1.04 5.37 11.96
CA ARG A 29 -0.57 6.76 12.01
C ARG A 29 0.95 6.85 12.16
N ILE A 30 1.53 5.95 12.93
CA ILE A 30 2.98 5.86 13.09
C ILE A 30 3.41 4.67 12.24
N PRO A 31 4.16 4.87 11.14
CA PRO A 31 4.71 3.75 10.41
C PRO A 31 5.55 2.90 11.38
N VAL A 32 5.38 1.57 11.32
CA VAL A 32 6.12 0.61 12.17
C VAL A 32 7.63 0.76 11.99
N ILE A 33 8.06 1.39 10.89
CA ILE A 33 9.46 1.64 10.55
C ILE A 33 9.99 2.80 11.40
N LYS A 34 10.21 2.53 12.70
CA LYS A 34 10.77 3.48 13.66
C LYS A 34 12.25 3.75 13.44
N ASN A 35 12.96 2.86 12.74
CA ASN A 35 14.42 2.90 12.53
C ASN A 35 14.78 2.75 11.04
N VAL A 36 14.31 3.64 10.18
CA VAL A 36 14.83 3.72 8.80
C VAL A 36 16.14 4.49 8.83
N ASP A 37 17.24 3.84 8.43
CA ASP A 37 18.47 4.55 8.14
C ASP A 37 18.32 5.29 6.80
N ILE A 38 18.02 6.58 6.91
CA ILE A 38 17.77 7.47 5.76
C ILE A 38 19.02 7.59 4.88
N GLU A 39 20.23 7.47 5.45
CA GLU A 39 21.48 7.56 4.71
C GLU A 39 21.72 6.32 3.86
N ALA A 40 21.50 5.13 4.43
CA ALA A 40 21.58 3.87 3.69
C ALA A 40 20.56 3.85 2.53
N VAL A 41 19.33 4.30 2.78
CA VAL A 41 18.28 4.39 1.76
C VAL A 41 18.69 5.33 0.62
N LYS A 42 19.20 6.53 0.92
CA LYS A 42 19.68 7.47 -0.12
C LYS A 42 20.82 6.86 -0.96
N LYS A 43 21.78 6.20 -0.32
CA LYS A 43 22.89 5.49 -1.01
C LYS A 43 22.38 4.38 -1.93
N GLU A 44 21.38 3.61 -1.50
CA GLU A 44 20.73 2.59 -2.34
C GLU A 44 19.99 3.20 -3.54
N PHE A 45 19.31 4.34 -3.37
CA PHE A 45 18.63 5.00 -4.47
C PHE A 45 19.61 5.61 -5.49
N ASP A 46 20.70 6.22 -5.04
CA ASP A 46 21.73 6.79 -5.92
C ASP A 46 22.45 5.70 -6.71
N SER A 47 22.76 4.56 -6.08
CA SER A 47 23.36 3.42 -6.77
C SER A 47 22.39 2.81 -7.81
N ARG A 48 21.10 2.65 -7.47
CA ARG A 48 20.09 2.16 -8.40
C ARG A 48 19.86 3.10 -9.59
N LEU A 49 19.88 4.42 -9.38
CA LEU A 49 19.77 5.40 -10.47
C LEU A 49 20.95 5.31 -11.44
N LYS A 50 22.18 5.18 -10.93
CA LYS A 50 23.39 4.99 -11.74
C LYS A 50 23.36 3.67 -12.54
N THR A 51 22.79 2.60 -11.99
CA THR A 51 22.61 1.34 -12.73
C THR A 51 21.49 1.39 -13.78
N LYS A 52 20.45 2.22 -13.57
CA LYS A 52 19.37 2.38 -14.55
C LYS A 52 19.80 3.20 -15.76
N SER A 53 20.62 4.24 -15.58
CA SER A 53 21.18 5.02 -16.69
C SER A 53 22.14 4.21 -17.56
N SER A 54 22.91 3.28 -17.01
CA SER A 54 23.78 2.39 -17.79
C SER A 54 23.03 1.22 -18.48
N SER A 55 21.82 0.90 -18.01
CA SER A 55 20.97 -0.13 -18.64
C SER A 55 20.08 0.37 -19.79
N LYS A 56 19.91 1.70 -19.93
CA LYS A 56 19.07 2.29 -20.98
C LYS A 56 19.77 2.43 -22.34
N GLU A 57 21.09 2.33 -22.39
CA GLU A 57 21.86 2.33 -23.65
C GLU A 57 22.08 0.94 -24.28
N LYS A 58 21.54 -0.15 -23.70
CA LYS A 58 21.74 -1.51 -24.27
C LYS A 58 20.51 -2.28 -24.71
N LYS A 59 19.30 -1.69 -24.74
CA LYS A 59 18.12 -2.36 -25.32
C LYS A 59 17.17 -1.41 -26.04
N GLU A 60 17.59 -0.90 -27.21
CA GLU A 60 16.66 -0.44 -28.24
C GLU A 60 16.65 -1.41 -29.44
N SER A 61 15.54 -2.16 -29.53
CA SER A 61 14.92 -2.82 -30.71
C SER A 61 15.57 -4.10 -31.30
N PRO A 62 14.81 -5.08 -31.86
CA PRO A 62 13.43 -4.96 -32.39
C PRO A 62 12.43 -6.14 -32.18
N LYS A 63 11.18 -5.90 -32.62
CA LYS A 63 10.12 -6.80 -33.12
C LYS A 63 9.03 -7.39 -32.19
N LYS A 64 7.84 -6.79 -32.35
CA LYS A 64 6.48 -7.37 -32.39
C LYS A 64 6.42 -8.89 -32.58
N THR A 65 5.64 -9.60 -31.76
CA THR A 65 4.56 -10.50 -32.22
C THR A 65 3.68 -10.92 -31.05
N GLU A 66 2.38 -10.76 -31.26
CA GLU A 66 1.28 -11.29 -30.47
C GLU A 66 1.38 -12.82 -30.31
N LYS A 67 0.93 -13.35 -29.17
CA LYS A 67 0.07 -14.55 -29.10
C LYS A 67 -0.38 -14.81 -27.65
N LYS A 68 -1.70 -14.76 -27.45
CA LYS A 68 -2.42 -15.42 -26.35
C LYS A 68 -1.96 -16.89 -26.24
N PRO A 69 -1.78 -17.46 -25.04
CA PRO A 69 -1.97 -18.87 -24.87
C PRO A 69 -3.41 -19.13 -24.41
N THR A 70 -4.13 -19.75 -25.33
CA THR A 70 -5.31 -20.59 -25.12
C THR A 70 -5.10 -21.66 -24.05
N ALA A 71 -6.22 -22.10 -23.47
CA ALA A 71 -6.40 -23.17 -22.51
C ALA A 71 -5.66 -24.49 -22.78
N LYS A 72 -5.22 -25.14 -21.68
CA LYS A 72 -5.07 -26.58 -21.37
C LYS A 72 -4.30 -26.63 -20.03
N LYS A 73 -4.72 -27.32 -18.97
CA LYS A 73 -5.08 -28.73 -18.83
C LYS A 73 -5.92 -28.90 -17.56
#